data_AF-A0A9P0YKW4-F1
#
_entry.id   AF-A0A9P0YKW4-F1
#
_cell.length_a   1.000
_cell.length_b   1.000
_cell.length_c   1.000
_cell.angle_alpha   90.00
_cell.angle_beta   90.00
_cell.angle_gamma   90.00
#
_symmetry.space_group_name_H-M   'P 1'
#
loop_
_entity.id
_entity.type
_entity.pdbx_description
1 polymer ?
#
loop_
_entity_poly.entity_id
_entity_poly.type
_entity_poly.pdbx_seq_one_letter_code
_entity_poly.pdbx_strand_id
1 'polypeptide(L)'
;MARKWKGYTTTFEGSRKLVFTLKEPNSCIFNNIPIKISIESRDYGNNHRNFTVAGDFPDRDCTILDSLGNTIAKVELRKGIEVKSKDVYNVIIKAGVDQAFVIGVIAILDYIYDGSTRC
;
A
#
# COMPACT_ATOMS: atom_id res chain seq x y z
N MET A 1 6.67 -17.27 9.14
CA MET A 1 6.31 -15.97 9.75
C MET A 1 5.92 -15.01 8.64
N ALA A 2 4.82 -14.27 8.80
CA ALA A 2 4.40 -13.24 7.84
C ALA A 2 5.40 -12.08 7.83
N ARG A 3 5.84 -11.66 6.64
CA ARG A 3 6.65 -10.44 6.51
C ARG A 3 5.80 -9.23 6.87
N LYS A 4 6.43 -8.23 7.49
CA LYS A 4 5.77 -6.99 7.93
C LYS A 4 6.68 -5.79 7.72
N TRP A 5 6.10 -4.69 7.29
CA TRP A 5 6.75 -3.39 7.12
C TRP A 5 6.02 -2.36 7.97
N LYS A 6 6.76 -1.40 8.51
CA LYS A 6 6.23 -0.38 9.41
C LYS A 6 6.65 1.00 8.92
N GLY A 7 5.68 1.88 8.71
CA GLY A 7 5.91 3.29 8.42
C GLY A 7 5.96 4.10 9.71
N TYR A 8 6.98 4.95 9.87
CA TYR A 8 7.17 5.77 11.07
C TYR A 8 7.22 7.25 10.71
N THR A 9 6.74 8.08 11.62
CA THR A 9 7.01 9.52 11.63
C THR A 9 7.92 9.87 12.81
N THR A 10 8.71 10.92 12.66
CA THR A 10 9.59 11.41 13.71
C THR A 10 8.92 12.59 14.39
N THR A 11 8.79 12.52 15.71
CA THR A 11 8.30 13.65 16.50
C THR A 11 9.35 14.75 16.58
N PHE A 12 8.95 15.96 17.01
CA PHE A 12 9.89 17.05 17.26
C PHE A 12 11.00 16.66 18.25
N GLU A 13 10.67 15.84 19.25
CA GLU A 13 11.60 15.31 20.25
C GLU A 13 12.51 14.18 19.71
N GLY A 14 12.39 13.82 18.43
CA GLY A 14 13.19 12.77 17.79
C GLY A 14 12.69 11.34 18.03
N SER A 15 11.58 11.16 18.76
CA SER A 15 11.01 9.83 18.98
C SER A 15 10.27 9.32 17.74
N ARG A 16 10.34 8.01 17.47
CA ARG A 16 9.66 7.38 16.33
C ARG A 16 8.26 6.95 16.71
N LYS A 17 7.25 7.52 16.05
CA LYS A 17 5.83 7.13 16.18
C LYS A 17 5.42 6.27 14.99
N LEU A 18 4.86 5.09 15.27
CA LEU A 18 4.30 4.20 14.24
C LEU A 18 3.08 4.88 13.58
N VAL A 19 3.07 4.93 12.25
CA VAL A 19 1.98 5.50 11.45
C VAL A 19 1.13 4.39 10.85
N PHE A 20 1.76 3.39 10.24
CA PHE A 20 1.05 2.25 9.69
C PHE A 20 1.92 0.99 9.68
N THR A 21 1.27 -0.16 9.57
CA THR A 21 1.89 -1.47 9.37
C THR A 21 1.30 -2.12 8.14
N LEU A 22 2.14 -2.60 7.24
CA LEU A 22 1.77 -3.46 6.12
C LEU A 22 2.20 -4.89 6.45
N LYS A 23 1.29 -5.86 6.28
CA LYS A 23 1.52 -7.26 6.59
C LYS A 23 1.21 -8.11 5.37
N GLU A 24 2.22 -8.83 4.91
CA GLU A 24 2.06 -9.86 3.89
C GLU A 24 1.33 -11.07 4.48
N PRO A 25 0.46 -11.75 3.72
CA PRO A 25 -0.12 -13.01 4.14
C PRO A 25 0.95 -14.07 4.42
N ASN A 26 0.64 -15.05 5.28
CA ASN A 26 1.54 -16.20 5.45
C ASN A 26 1.53 -17.03 4.15
N SER A 27 2.69 -17.11 3.49
CA SER A 27 2.88 -17.69 2.15
C SER A 27 2.66 -19.22 2.04
N CYS A 28 2.32 -19.92 3.13
CA CYS A 28 2.34 -21.39 3.12
C CYS A 28 1.04 -22.07 2.66
N ILE A 29 -0.10 -21.39 2.50
CA ILE A 29 -1.38 -22.11 2.26
C ILE A 29 -2.31 -21.45 1.22
N PHE A 30 -2.24 -20.14 0.96
CA PHE A 30 -3.20 -19.50 0.04
C PHE A 30 -2.59 -18.31 -0.73
N ASN A 31 -2.48 -18.43 -2.05
CA ASN A 31 -2.07 -17.35 -2.96
C ASN A 31 -3.10 -16.21 -3.07
N ASN A 32 -4.28 -16.34 -2.45
CA ASN A 32 -5.41 -15.42 -2.63
C ASN A 32 -5.69 -14.51 -1.42
N ILE A 33 -4.86 -14.53 -0.37
CA ILE A 33 -5.07 -13.63 0.77
C ILE A 33 -4.52 -12.26 0.40
N PRO A 34 -5.31 -11.17 0.51
CA PRO A 34 -4.83 -9.83 0.20
C PRO A 34 -3.81 -9.33 1.23
N ILE A 35 -2.88 -8.49 0.80
CA ILE A 35 -1.99 -7.73 1.70
C ILE A 35 -2.85 -6.84 2.59
N LYS A 36 -2.58 -6.86 3.90
CA LYS A 36 -3.33 -6.07 4.89
C LYS A 36 -2.51 -4.88 5.36
N ILE A 37 -3.17 -3.74 5.49
CA ILE A 37 -2.56 -2.51 5.99
C ILE A 37 -3.38 -2.03 7.18
N SER A 38 -2.72 -1.67 8.28
CA SER A 38 -3.35 -1.11 9.47
C SER A 38 -2.68 0.21 9.86
N ILE A 39 -3.47 1.26 10.07
CA ILE A 39 -3.01 2.57 10.52
C ILE A 39 -3.09 2.67 12.05
N GLU A 40 -2.00 3.16 12.65
CA GLU A 40 -1.90 3.42 14.08
C GLU A 40 -2.20 4.91 14.34
N SER A 41 -3.48 5.25 14.38
CA SER A 41 -3.92 6.59 14.78
C SER A 41 -5.08 6.49 15.76
N ARG A 42 -4.98 7.22 16.88
CA ARG A 42 -6.04 7.28 17.89
C ARG A 42 -7.26 8.05 17.41
N ASP A 43 -7.09 8.90 16.41
CA ASP A 43 -8.10 9.85 15.93
C ASP A 43 -9.14 9.20 15.02
N TYR A 44 -8.80 8.06 14.40
CA TYR A 44 -9.72 7.28 13.58
C TYR A 44 -10.40 6.19 14.41
N GLY A 45 -11.71 5.98 14.26
CA GLY A 45 -12.39 4.83 14.88
C GLY A 45 -11.84 3.50 14.35
N ASN A 46 -12.00 2.41 15.11
CA ASN A 46 -11.37 1.10 14.80
C ASN A 46 -11.69 0.59 13.37
N ASN A 47 -12.89 0.88 12.89
CA ASN A 47 -13.31 0.50 11.54
C ASN A 47 -12.59 1.28 10.43
N HIS A 48 -12.01 2.45 10.68
CA HIS A 48 -11.38 3.28 9.63
C HIS A 48 -9.85 3.10 9.54
N ARG A 49 -9.30 2.14 10.30
CA ARG A 49 -7.85 1.92 10.42
C ARG A 49 -7.33 0.80 9.52
N ASN A 50 -8.21 0.00 8.92
CA ASN A 50 -7.83 -1.19 8.16
C ASN A 50 -8.07 -0.97 6.66
N PHE A 51 -7.08 -1.38 5.87
CA PHE A 51 -7.11 -1.33 4.42
C PHE A 51 -6.58 -2.65 3.85
N THR A 52 -6.92 -2.94 2.61
CA THR A 52 -6.42 -4.10 1.89
C THR A 52 -5.93 -3.71 0.50
N VAL A 53 -4.92 -4.44 0.00
CA VAL A 53 -4.53 -4.37 -1.40
C VAL A 53 -5.16 -5.55 -2.12
N ALA A 54 -5.94 -5.27 -3.15
CA ALA A 54 -6.54 -6.24 -4.05
C ALA A 54 -5.98 -6.09 -5.46
N GLY A 55 -6.06 -7.14 -6.27
CA GLY A 55 -5.48 -7.17 -7.62
C GLY A 55 -3.99 -7.54 -7.62
N ASP A 56 -3.30 -7.23 -8.71
CA ASP A 56 -1.91 -7.61 -8.95
C ASP A 56 -1.01 -6.38 -9.15
N PHE A 57 -0.08 -6.17 -8.22
CA PHE A 57 0.86 -5.06 -8.31
C PHE A 57 1.94 -5.25 -9.40
N PRO A 58 2.53 -6.45 -9.62
CA PRO A 58 3.43 -6.71 -10.74
C PRO A 58 2.89 -6.28 -12.12
N ASP A 59 1.59 -6.48 -12.38
CA ASP A 59 0.91 -6.02 -13.59
C ASP A 59 0.36 -4.59 -13.50
N ARG A 60 0.65 -3.89 -12.39
CA ARG A 60 0.20 -2.53 -12.09
C ARG A 60 -1.32 -2.42 -12.19
N ASP A 61 -2.04 -3.45 -11.78
CA ASP A 61 -3.50 -3.52 -11.75
C ASP A 61 -3.95 -3.90 -10.34
N CYS A 62 -3.71 -2.98 -9.40
CA CYS A 62 -4.09 -3.17 -8.01
C CYS A 62 -4.85 -1.98 -7.45
N THR A 63 -5.69 -2.24 -6.45
CA THR A 63 -6.49 -1.24 -5.74
C THR A 63 -6.26 -1.32 -4.25
N ILE A 64 -6.17 -0.16 -3.60
CA ILE A 64 -6.20 -0.05 -2.15
C ILE A 64 -7.65 0.20 -1.74
N LEU A 65 -8.17 -0.68 -0.91
CA LEU A 65 -9.55 -0.65 -0.41
C LEU A 65 -9.56 -0.24 1.06
N ASP A 66 -10.55 0.56 1.46
CA ASP A 66 -10.85 0.76 2.87
C ASP A 66 -11.54 -0.47 3.49
N SER A 67 -11.83 -0.40 4.79
CA SER A 67 -12.49 -1.46 5.54
C SER A 67 -13.91 -1.79 5.09
N LEU A 68 -14.56 -0.88 4.36
CA LEU A 68 -15.88 -1.06 3.79
C LEU A 68 -15.79 -1.62 2.36
N GLY A 69 -14.58 -1.83 1.84
CA GLY A 69 -14.34 -2.31 0.47
C GLY A 69 -14.37 -1.20 -0.58
N ASN A 70 -14.41 0.08 -0.19
CA ASN A 70 -14.39 1.17 -1.16
C ASN A 70 -12.96 1.41 -1.65
N THR A 71 -12.81 1.64 -2.95
CA THR A 71 -11.53 2.05 -3.53
C THR A 71 -11.12 3.44 -3.04
N ILE A 72 -9.94 3.52 -2.41
CA ILE A 72 -9.31 4.78 -2.00
C ILE A 72 -8.15 5.17 -2.91
N ALA A 73 -7.53 4.18 -3.55
CA ALA A 73 -6.52 4.40 -4.58
C ALA A 73 -6.50 3.25 -5.59
N LYS A 74 -6.13 3.54 -6.83
CA LYS A 74 -5.96 2.57 -7.91
C LYS A 74 -4.61 2.80 -8.61
N VAL A 75 -3.89 1.72 -8.83
CA VAL A 75 -2.70 1.68 -9.68
C VAL A 75 -3.15 1.13 -11.03
N GLU A 76 -2.78 1.82 -12.11
CA GLU A 76 -3.05 1.36 -13.47
C GLU A 76 -1.93 1.73 -14.43
N LEU A 77 -1.66 0.86 -15.41
CA LEU A 77 -0.73 1.16 -16.49
C LEU A 77 -1.15 2.43 -17.25
N ARG A 78 -0.16 3.24 -17.62
CA ARG A 78 -0.39 4.43 -18.42
C ARG A 78 -0.76 4.01 -19.86
N LYS A 79 -2.05 4.14 -20.20
CA LYS A 79 -2.55 3.86 -21.56
C LYS A 79 -1.95 4.82 -22.58
N GLY A 80 -1.64 4.33 -23.78
CA GLY A 80 -1.26 5.16 -24.94
C GLY A 80 0.23 5.46 -25.08
N ILE A 81 1.08 4.90 -24.23
CA ILE A 81 2.53 4.86 -24.46
C ILE A 81 2.89 3.39 -24.61
N GLU A 82 3.60 3.03 -25.68
CA GLU A 82 4.34 1.76 -25.76
C GLU A 82 5.47 1.79 -24.72
N VAL A 83 5.13 1.81 -23.43
CA VAL A 83 6.13 1.70 -22.37
C VAL A 83 6.50 0.23 -22.34
N LYS A 84 7.66 -0.10 -22.92
CA LYS A 84 8.29 -1.42 -22.71
C LYS A 84 8.60 -1.70 -21.24
N SER A 85 8.57 -0.66 -20.40
CA SER A 85 8.83 -0.71 -18.96
C SER A 85 7.52 -0.55 -18.16
N LYS A 86 7.36 -1.40 -17.14
CA LYS A 86 6.27 -1.30 -16.14
C LYS A 86 6.61 -0.31 -15.01
N ASP A 87 7.67 0.47 -15.15
CA ASP A 87 8.13 1.40 -14.11
C ASP A 87 7.33 2.72 -14.14
N VAL A 88 6.63 2.99 -15.24
CA VAL A 88 5.77 4.17 -15.38
C VAL A 88 4.30 3.75 -15.35
N TYR A 89 3.60 4.14 -14.30
CA TYR A 89 2.18 3.86 -14.09
C TYR A 89 1.48 5.06 -13.44
N ASN A 90 0.15 5.08 -13.52
CA ASN A 90 -0.67 6.09 -12.91
C ASN A 90 -1.16 5.61 -11.53
N VAL A 91 -1.21 6.52 -10.57
CA VAL A 91 -1.83 6.31 -9.27
C VAL A 91 -3.00 7.28 -9.15
N ILE A 92 -4.22 6.75 -9.16
CA ILE A 92 -5.45 7.52 -9.01
C ILE A 92 -5.87 7.46 -7.55
N ILE A 93 -5.92 8.61 -6.87
CA ILE A 93 -6.21 8.71 -5.44
C ILE A 93 -7.56 9.40 -5.25
N LYS A 94 -8.46 8.81 -4.46
CA LYS A 94 -9.76 9.39 -4.13
C LYS A 94 -9.55 10.71 -3.38
N ALA A 95 -10.36 11.72 -3.70
CA ALA A 95 -10.30 13.02 -3.04
C ALA A 95 -10.46 12.87 -1.51
N GLY A 96 -9.65 13.62 -0.75
CA GLY A 96 -9.61 13.57 0.71
C GLY A 96 -8.75 12.45 1.31
N VAL A 97 -8.12 11.60 0.49
CA VAL A 97 -7.17 10.58 0.94
C VAL A 97 -5.75 11.16 0.99
N ASP A 98 -5.02 10.82 2.05
CA ASP A 98 -3.61 11.19 2.22
C ASP A 98 -2.76 10.54 1.12
N GLN A 99 -2.18 11.37 0.26
CA GLN A 99 -1.36 10.92 -0.86
C GLN A 99 -0.03 10.31 -0.39
N ALA A 100 0.60 10.84 0.66
CA ALA A 100 1.86 10.34 1.18
C ALA A 100 1.69 8.93 1.77
N PHE A 101 0.56 8.67 2.43
CA PHE A 101 0.19 7.33 2.87
C PHE A 101 0.09 6.35 1.69
N VAL A 102 -0.64 6.71 0.63
CA VAL A 102 -0.81 5.86 -0.56
C VAL A 102 0.52 5.58 -1.24
N ILE A 103 1.35 6.60 -1.45
CA ILE A 103 2.68 6.43 -2.07
C ILE A 103 3.60 5.59 -1.19
N GLY A 104 3.53 5.74 0.14
CA GLY A 104 4.29 4.89 1.07
C GLY A 104 3.91 3.42 1.00
N VAL A 105 2.61 3.11 0.83
CA VAL A 105 2.15 1.74 0.58
C VAL A 105 2.71 1.22 -0.75
N ILE A 106 2.62 2.01 -1.82
CA ILE A 106 3.11 1.64 -3.16
C ILE A 106 4.62 1.38 -3.15
N ALA A 107 5.40 2.20 -2.46
CA ALA A 107 6.84 1.98 -2.31
C ALA A 107 7.16 0.64 -1.63
N ILE A 108 6.35 0.21 -0.66
CA ILE A 108 6.52 -1.10 -0.02
C ILE A 108 6.11 -2.24 -0.96
N LEU A 109 5.03 -2.07 -1.73
CA LEU A 109 4.62 -3.05 -2.75
C LEU A 109 5.71 -3.22 -3.81
N ASP A 110 6.27 -2.10 -4.28
CA ASP A 110 7.38 -2.10 -5.21
C ASP A 110 8.61 -2.84 -4.63
N TYR A 111 8.92 -2.66 -3.35
CA TYR A 111 9.98 -3.40 -2.67
C TYR A 111 9.70 -4.91 -2.59
N ILE A 112 8.44 -5.30 -2.31
CA ILE A 112 8.02 -6.71 -2.18
C ILE A 112 8.13 -7.45 -3.51
N TYR A 113 7.77 -6.78 -4.61
CA TYR A 113 7.72 -7.36 -5.94
C TYR A 113 8.97 -7.05 -6.78
N ASP A 114 10.12 -6.90 -6.13
CA ASP A 114 11.43 -6.74 -6.77
C ASP A 114 11.53 -5.55 -7.74
N GLY A 115 10.83 -4.47 -7.41
CA GLY A 115 10.85 -3.20 -8.13
C GLY A 115 12.03 -2.29 -7.79
N SER A 116 11.89 -1.03 -8.18
CA SER A 116 12.95 0.00 -8.11
C SER A 116 13.34 0.42 -6.68
N THR A 117 12.50 0.14 -5.68
CA THR A 117 12.74 0.47 -4.27
C THR A 117 13.53 -0.60 -3.51
N ARG A 118 13.91 -1.69 -4.17
CA ARG A 118 14.78 -2.72 -3.60
C ARG A 118 16.24 -2.25 -3.66
N CYS A 119 16.71 -1.60 -2.59
CA CYS A 119 18.09 -1.16 -2.42
C CYS A 119 19.05 -2.30 -2.05
#